data_AF-A0A536QKM2-F1
#
_entry.id   AF-A0A536QKM2-F1
#
_cell.length_a   1.000
_cell.length_b   1.000
_cell.length_c   1.000
_cell.angle_alpha   90.00
_cell.angle_beta   90.00
_cell.angle_gamma   90.00
#
_symmetry.space_group_name_H-M   'P 1'
#
loop_
_entity.id
_entity.type
_entity.pdbx_description
1 polymer ?
#
loop_
_entity_poly.entity_id
_entity_poly.type
_entity_poly.pdbx_seq_one_letter_code
_entity_poly.pdbx_strand_id
1 'polypeptide(L)'
;MNDLLHEFTTEVGDEDGHRYLARAMGRQRKGATVWEGWLEFSPRGGGGVVRKSPIETTQPNREALVYWASGLERVYLEGALERAITARIEGRARSK
;
A
#
# COMPACT_ATOMS: atom_id res chain seq x y z
N MET A 1 9.31 -3.09 -13.21
CA MET A 1 9.89 -3.42 -11.89
C MET A 1 9.13 -2.60 -10.86
N ASN A 2 8.96 -3.11 -9.64
CA ASN A 2 8.35 -2.34 -8.55
C ASN A 2 9.47 -1.85 -7.64
N ASP A 3 9.36 -0.59 -7.22
CA ASP A 3 10.37 0.12 -6.45
C ASP A 3 9.84 0.36 -5.04
N LEU A 4 10.68 0.10 -4.04
CA LEU A 4 10.44 0.57 -2.69
C LEU A 4 10.74 2.08 -2.64
N LEU A 5 9.77 2.86 -2.17
CA LEU A 5 9.85 4.32 -2.11
C LEU A 5 10.08 4.81 -0.68
N HIS A 6 9.38 4.19 0.28
CA HIS A 6 9.44 4.57 1.69
C HIS A 6 9.03 3.40 2.58
N GLU A 7 9.71 3.23 3.72
CA GLU A 7 9.32 2.28 4.77
C GLU A 7 8.80 3.06 5.97
N PHE A 8 7.59 2.74 6.41
CA PHE A 8 7.01 3.36 7.59
C PHE A 8 7.44 2.57 8.83
N THR A 9 7.83 3.29 9.87
CA THR A 9 8.21 2.68 11.17
C THR A 9 7.02 2.48 12.10
N THR A 10 5.92 3.19 11.86
CA THR A 10 4.70 3.12 12.67
C THR A 10 3.87 1.90 12.27
N GLU A 11 3.49 1.09 13.27
CA GLU A 11 2.56 -0.01 13.06
C GLU A 11 1.12 0.50 12.95
N VAL A 12 0.36 -0.08 12.02
CA VAL A 12 -1.08 0.18 11.85
C VAL A 12 -1.87 -1.10 12.11
N GLY A 13 -3.08 -0.93 12.63
CA GLY A 13 -3.97 -2.03 13.02
C GLY A 13 -5.20 -2.14 12.11
N ASP A 14 -5.74 -3.34 11.96
CA ASP A 14 -7.12 -3.53 11.49
C ASP A 14 -8.09 -3.65 12.69
N GLU A 15 -9.39 -3.70 12.41
CA GLU A 15 -10.46 -3.80 13.43
C GLU A 15 -10.37 -5.08 14.27
N ASP A 16 -9.77 -6.14 13.73
CA ASP A 16 -9.56 -7.42 14.42
C ASP A 16 -8.30 -7.41 15.33
N GLY A 17 -7.57 -6.29 15.37
CA GLY A 17 -6.38 -6.12 16.20
C GLY A 17 -5.08 -6.66 15.59
N HIS A 18 -5.07 -7.08 14.31
CA HIS A 18 -3.83 -7.47 13.64
C HIS A 18 -2.98 -6.24 13.34
N ARG A 19 -1.66 -6.34 13.56
CA ARG A 19 -0.71 -5.25 13.31
C ARG A 19 0.12 -5.47 12.05
N TYR A 20 0.34 -4.39 11.32
CA TYR A 20 1.06 -4.37 10.06
C TYR A 20 2.11 -3.24 10.03
N LEU A 21 3.20 -3.49 9.32
CA LEU A 21 4.13 -2.45 8.87
C LEU A 21 3.81 -2.09 7.42
N ALA A 22 3.69 -0.79 7.16
CA ALA A 22 3.42 -0.27 5.84
C ALA A 22 4.72 0.01 5.06
N ARG A 23 4.65 -0.17 3.74
CA ARG A 23 5.67 0.26 2.77
C ARG A 23 4.98 0.95 1.61
N ALA A 24 5.53 2.09 1.19
CA ALA A 24 5.14 2.72 -0.06
C ALA A 24 5.93 2.11 -1.22
N MET A 25 5.19 1.63 -2.21
CA MET A 25 5.71 1.02 -3.42
C MET A 25 5.31 1.84 -4.62
N GLY A 26 6.16 1.83 -5.65
CA GLY A 26 5.88 2.53 -6.89
C GLY A 26 6.33 1.76 -8.13
N ARG A 27 5.78 2.11 -9.27
CA ARG A 27 6.30 1.67 -10.57
C ARG A 27 5.93 2.66 -11.67
N GLN A 28 6.77 2.74 -12.70
CA GLN A 28 6.36 3.37 -13.95
C GLN A 28 5.35 2.48 -14.67
N ARG A 29 4.23 3.05 -15.11
CA ARG A 29 3.24 2.32 -15.91
C ARG A 29 3.84 2.01 -17.29
N LYS A 30 3.76 0.75 -17.73
CA LYS A 30 4.30 0.32 -19.02
C LYS A 30 3.66 1.14 -20.16
N GLY A 31 4.49 1.74 -21.00
CA GLY A 31 4.04 2.55 -22.14
C GLY A 31 3.51 3.95 -21.75
N ALA A 32 3.70 4.38 -20.51
CA ALA A 32 3.32 5.72 -20.07
C ALA A 32 4.47 6.42 -19.34
N THR A 33 4.43 7.75 -19.32
CA THR A 33 5.40 8.59 -18.58
C THR A 33 5.08 8.69 -17.10
N VAL A 34 3.90 8.23 -16.67
CA VAL A 34 3.42 8.34 -15.30
C VAL A 34 3.84 7.15 -14.42
N TRP A 35 3.94 7.44 -13.14
CA TRP A 35 4.24 6.50 -12.07
C TRP A 35 3.02 6.26 -11.19
N GLU A 36 2.79 5.01 -10.83
CA GLU A 36 1.72 4.58 -9.92
C GLU A 36 2.30 4.32 -8.54
N GLY A 37 1.65 4.80 -7.49
CA GLY A 37 1.99 4.53 -6.10
C GLY A 37 0.91 3.74 -5.38
N TRP A 38 1.29 2.78 -4.55
CA TRP A 38 0.41 2.01 -3.66
C TRP A 38 1.10 1.68 -2.34
N LEU A 39 0.34 1.16 -1.38
CA LEU A 39 0.83 0.71 -0.08
C LEU A 39 0.79 -0.81 0.03
N GLU A 40 1.85 -1.38 0.60
CA GLU A 40 1.92 -2.78 1.01
C GLU A 40 2.01 -2.88 2.53
N PHE A 41 1.23 -3.79 3.10
CA PHE A 41 1.11 -3.98 4.54
C PHE A 41 1.58 -5.38 4.91
N SER A 42 2.74 -5.46 5.56
CA SER A 42 3.34 -6.71 6.01
C SER A 42 2.89 -7.02 7.43
N PRO A 43 2.27 -8.18 7.70
CA PRO A 43 1.80 -8.55 9.02
C PRO A 43 2.97 -8.79 9.98
N ARG A 44 2.82 -8.37 11.23
CA ARG A 44 3.85 -8.54 12.27
C ARG A 44 3.79 -9.91 12.96
N GLY A 45 2.64 -10.57 12.96
CA GLY A 45 2.50 -11.97 13.35
C GLY A 45 2.96 -12.89 12.22
N GLY A 46 3.89 -13.80 12.50
CA GLY A 46 4.44 -14.72 11.49
C GLY A 46 3.34 -15.48 10.74
N GLY A 47 3.49 -15.60 9.42
CA GLY A 47 2.59 -16.37 8.55
C GLY A 47 1.42 -15.61 7.93
N GLY A 48 1.26 -14.31 8.20
CA GLY A 48 0.23 -13.50 7.55
C GLY A 48 0.54 -13.16 6.08
N VAL A 49 -0.51 -12.88 5.30
CA VAL A 49 -0.40 -12.46 3.90
C VAL A 49 -0.19 -10.95 3.79
N VAL A 50 0.79 -10.52 3.00
CA VAL A 50 0.99 -9.10 2.66
C VAL A 50 -0.26 -8.56 1.96
N ARG A 51 -0.85 -7.49 2.51
CA ARG A 51 -1.99 -6.81 1.89
C ARG A 51 -1.47 -5.69 0.98
N LYS A 52 -2.17 -5.45 -0.13
CA LYS A 52 -1.85 -4.37 -1.05
C LYS A 52 -3.07 -3.49 -1.24
N SER A 53 -2.90 -2.20 -1.09
CA SER A 53 -3.95 -1.25 -1.46
C SER A 53 -4.15 -1.24 -2.98
N PRO A 54 -5.26 -0.69 -3.48
CA PRO A 54 -5.34 -0.17 -4.84
C PRO A 54 -4.26 0.88 -5.11
N ILE A 55 -4.18 1.37 -6.36
CA ILE A 55 -3.35 2.54 -6.67
C ILE A 55 -3.88 3.75 -5.90
N GLU A 56 -3.03 4.31 -5.03
CA GLU A 56 -3.35 5.43 -4.17
C GLU A 56 -3.08 6.77 -4.86
N THR A 57 -2.10 6.81 -5.77
CA THR A 57 -1.74 8.02 -6.49
C THR A 57 -1.09 7.72 -7.84
N THR A 58 -1.15 8.71 -8.74
CA THR A 58 -0.37 8.73 -9.98
C THR A 58 0.45 10.02 -10.00
N GLN A 59 1.74 9.90 -10.27
CA GLN A 59 2.71 10.99 -10.22
C GLN A 59 3.53 11.06 -11.52
N PRO A 60 4.11 12.22 -11.86
CA PRO A 60 4.88 12.37 -13.09
C PRO A 60 6.24 11.65 -13.04
N ASN A 61 6.79 11.39 -11.86
CA ASN A 61 8.09 10.73 -11.68
C ASN A 61 8.20 10.06 -10.30
N ARG A 62 9.32 9.35 -10.08
CA ARG A 62 9.62 8.65 -8.84
C ARG A 62 9.82 9.59 -7.65
N GLU A 63 10.43 10.75 -7.83
CA GLU A 63 10.70 11.71 -6.74
C GLU A 63 9.39 12.26 -6.14
N ALA A 64 8.42 12.56 -7.00
CA ALA A 64 7.09 12.96 -6.58
C ALA A 64 6.36 11.86 -5.78
N LEU A 65 6.59 10.58 -6.12
CA LEU A 65 6.09 9.46 -5.32
C LEU A 65 6.77 9.35 -3.95
N VAL A 66 8.09 9.57 -3.87
CA VAL A 66 8.80 9.59 -2.59
C VAL A 66 8.29 10.72 -1.71
N TYR A 67 8.09 11.91 -2.29
CA TYR A 67 7.52 13.06 -1.58
C TYR A 67 6.11 12.77 -1.06
N TRP A 68 5.22 12.25 -1.91
CA TRP A 68 3.90 11.79 -1.50
C TRP A 68 3.97 10.80 -0.33
N ALA A 69 4.81 9.77 -0.43
CA ALA A 69 4.95 8.75 0.59
C ALA A 69 5.45 9.32 1.93
N SER A 70 6.37 10.28 1.90
CA SER A 70 6.91 10.93 3.10
C SER A 70 5.90 11.79 3.86
N GLY A 71 4.84 12.24 3.19
CA GLY A 71 3.76 13.03 3.79
C GLY A 71 2.60 12.19 4.33
N LEU A 72 2.64 10.86 4.23
CA LEU A 72 1.55 10.02 4.71
C LEU A 72 1.60 9.83 6.21
N GLU A 73 0.49 10.18 6.86
CA GLU A 73 0.31 10.00 8.29
C GLU A 73 -0.39 8.68 8.62
N ARG A 74 -0.29 8.29 9.89
CA ARG A 74 -0.87 7.04 10.42
C ARG A 74 -2.35 6.86 10.03
N VAL A 75 -3.17 7.90 10.14
CA VAL A 75 -4.60 7.84 9.83
C VAL A 75 -4.87 7.48 8.36
N TYR A 76 -4.01 7.95 7.45
CA TYR A 76 -4.12 7.60 6.04
C TYR A 76 -3.75 6.14 5.80
N LEU A 77 -2.71 5.66 6.48
CA LEU A 77 -2.26 4.26 6.41
C LEU A 77 -3.34 3.29 6.93
N GLU A 78 -4.04 3.64 8.02
CA GLU A 78 -5.14 2.86 8.58
C GLU A 78 -6.30 2.75 7.56
N GLY A 79 -6.75 3.87 6.99
CA GLY A 79 -7.80 3.82 5.95
C GLY A 79 -7.36 3.09 4.67
N ALA A 80 -6.08 3.15 4.30
CA ALA A 80 -5.56 2.39 3.16
C ALA A 80 -5.48 0.88 3.44
N LEU A 81 -5.21 0.48 4.68
CA LEU A 81 -5.26 -0.91 5.12
C LEU A 81 -6.68 -1.48 5.01
N GLU A 82 -7.69 -0.73 5.45
CA GLU A 82 -9.11 -1.11 5.31
C GLU A 82 -9.47 -1.36 3.83
N ARG A 83 -9.07 -0.45 2.92
CA ARG A 83 -9.27 -0.63 1.47
C ARG A 83 -8.56 -1.88 0.94
N ALA A 84 -7.34 -2.15 1.40
CA ALA A 84 -6.57 -3.33 1.00
C ALA A 84 -7.24 -4.64 1.44
N ILE A 85 -7.83 -4.66 2.63
CA ILE A 85 -8.59 -5.80 3.16
C ILE A 85 -9.87 -6.00 2.35
N THR A 86 -10.65 -4.95 2.12
CA THR A 86 -11.91 -4.99 1.37
C THR A 86 -11.69 -5.43 -0.08
N ALA A 87 -10.72 -4.84 -0.79
CA ALA A 87 -10.41 -5.22 -2.17
C ALA A 87 -10.03 -6.70 -2.32
N ARG A 88 -9.35 -7.27 -1.32
CA ARG A 88 -9.01 -8.71 -1.30
C ARG A 88 -10.26 -9.59 -1.14
N ILE A 89 -11.18 -9.20 -0.27
CA ILE A 89 -12.45 -9.92 -0.05
C ILE A 89 -13.23 -9.97 -1.36
N GLU A 90 -13.40 -8.82 -2.01
CA GLU A 90 -14.12 -8.75 -3.29
C GLU A 90 -13.44 -9.54 -4.41
N GLY A 91 -12.10 -9.49 -4.49
CA GLY A 91 -11.34 -10.28 -5.46
C GLY A 91 -11.56 -11.78 -5.28
N ARG A 92 -11.68 -12.26 -4.04
CA ARG A 92 -11.97 -13.67 -3.74
C ARG A 92 -13.42 -14.05 -4.08
N ALA A 93 -14.37 -13.15 -3.90
CA ALA A 93 -15.77 -13.39 -4.23
C ALA A 93 -16.00 -13.51 -5.75
N ARG A 94 -15.27 -12.71 -6.57
CA ARG A 94 -15.36 -12.74 -8.03
C ARG A 94 -14.69 -13.95 -8.71
N SER A 95 -13.92 -14.76 -7.98
CA SER A 95 -13.26 -15.97 -8.50
C SER A 95 -13.99 -17.28 -8.15
N LYS A 96 -15.20 -17.19 -7.60
CA LYS A 96 -16.13 -18.31 -7.38
C LYS A 96 -17.26 -18.23 -8.39
#